data_AF-A0AAW0FH31-F1
#
_entry.id   AF-A0AAW0FH31-F1
#
_cell.length_a   1.000
_cell.length_b   1.000
_cell.length_c   1.000
_cell.angle_alpha   90.00
_cell.angle_beta   90.00
_cell.angle_gamma   90.00
#
_symmetry.space_group_name_H-M   'P 1'
#
loop_
_entity.id
_entity.type
_entity.pdbx_description
1 polymer ?
#
loop_
_entity_poly.entity_id
_entity_poly.type
_entity_poly.pdbx_seq_one_letter_code
_entity_poly.pdbx_strand_id
1 'polypeptide(L)'
;MPPSADFNPERPTVACFDLIVPGMGELIGGSMREHRYNELVAEMKRRNMDIEEMDWYLSTRLNGSVPHENYSINTAKMDQLNVKEQQEFQQIVEQKQMKDFMRLYSNLVSRCFEDCVNDFTSANLTTKESGCISKCSEKFLKHSERVGQRFQEQNALLMQNLQKQ
;
A
#
# COMPACT_ATOMS: atom_id res chain seq x y z
N MET A 1 20.84 5.93 -5.38
CA MET A 1 20.20 4.64 -5.05
C MET A 1 21.17 3.54 -5.46
N PRO A 2 21.39 2.50 -4.64
CA PRO A 2 22.21 1.37 -5.07
C PRO A 2 21.57 0.68 -6.29
N PRO A 3 22.37 0.13 -7.23
CA PRO A 3 21.85 -0.65 -8.33
C PRO A 3 21.01 -1.83 -7.86
N SER A 4 20.03 -2.25 -8.67
CA SER A 4 19.25 -3.47 -8.40
C SER A 4 20.14 -4.71 -8.49
N ALA A 5 19.69 -5.81 -7.90
CA ALA A 5 20.42 -7.09 -7.93
C ALA A 5 20.71 -7.57 -9.37
N ASP A 6 19.82 -7.24 -10.32
CA ASP A 6 19.92 -7.63 -11.73
C ASP A 6 20.44 -6.51 -12.64
N PHE A 7 21.18 -5.53 -12.08
CA PHE A 7 21.69 -4.40 -12.85
C PHE A 7 22.68 -4.84 -13.95
N ASN A 8 22.39 -4.47 -15.20
CA ASN A 8 23.26 -4.71 -16.34
C ASN A 8 23.97 -3.41 -16.76
N PRO A 9 25.31 -3.32 -16.69
CA PRO A 9 26.05 -2.12 -17.09
C PRO A 9 25.99 -1.80 -18.59
N GLU A 10 25.77 -2.80 -19.45
CA GLU A 10 25.59 -2.59 -20.91
C GLU A 10 24.16 -2.14 -21.27
N ARG A 11 23.21 -2.38 -20.37
CA ARG A 11 21.80 -2.02 -20.52
C ARG A 11 21.29 -1.37 -19.23
N PRO A 12 21.79 -0.17 -18.89
CA PRO A 12 21.41 0.50 -17.66
C PRO A 12 19.92 0.81 -17.66
N THR A 13 19.24 0.45 -16.58
CA THR A 13 17.80 0.68 -16.37
C THR A 13 17.57 1.84 -15.41
N VAL A 14 16.39 2.46 -15.52
CA VAL A 14 15.93 3.50 -14.60
C VAL A 14 15.13 2.90 -13.44
N ALA A 15 15.04 3.64 -12.33
CA ALA A 15 14.22 3.26 -11.18
C ALA A 15 12.75 3.64 -11.42
N CYS A 16 12.03 2.76 -12.11
CA CYS A 16 10.59 2.87 -12.37
C CYS A 16 9.84 1.64 -11.85
N PHE A 17 8.53 1.78 -11.63
CA PHE A 17 7.65 0.66 -11.31
C PHE A 17 6.28 0.85 -11.96
N ASP A 18 5.68 -0.27 -12.35
CA ASP A 18 4.34 -0.33 -12.92
C ASP A 18 3.50 -1.34 -12.15
N LEU A 19 2.33 -0.93 -11.67
CA LEU A 19 1.33 -1.83 -11.09
C LEU A 19 0.39 -2.28 -12.21
N ILE A 20 0.57 -3.52 -12.65
CA ILE A 20 -0.27 -4.15 -13.68
C ILE A 20 -1.38 -4.97 -13.02
N VAL A 21 -2.62 -4.71 -13.41
CA VAL A 21 -3.80 -5.47 -12.98
C VAL A 21 -4.27 -6.36 -14.14
N PRO A 22 -4.51 -7.67 -13.92
CA PRO A 22 -5.07 -8.55 -14.95
C PRO A 22 -6.36 -7.99 -15.54
N GLY A 23 -6.52 -8.06 -16.88
CA GLY A 23 -7.67 -7.49 -17.60
C GLY A 23 -7.55 -5.98 -17.89
N MET A 24 -7.10 -5.19 -16.91
CA MET A 24 -7.07 -3.72 -16.99
C MET A 24 -5.72 -3.14 -17.48
N GLY A 25 -4.64 -3.92 -17.42
CA GLY A 25 -3.28 -3.48 -17.72
C GLY A 25 -2.70 -2.57 -16.64
N GLU A 26 -1.84 -1.62 -17.00
CA GLU A 26 -1.22 -0.70 -16.04
C GLU A 26 -2.26 0.20 -15.35
N LEU A 27 -2.26 0.19 -14.01
CA LEU A 27 -3.12 1.01 -13.17
C LEU A 27 -2.35 2.15 -12.48
N ILE A 28 -1.13 1.88 -12.03
CA ILE A 28 -0.25 2.86 -11.39
C ILE A 28 1.10 2.80 -12.07
N GLY A 29 1.60 3.93 -12.55
CA GLY A 29 2.95 4.08 -13.09
C GLY A 29 3.74 5.07 -12.26
N GLY A 30 4.99 4.75 -11.93
CA GLY A 30 5.81 5.57 -11.04
C GLY A 30 7.29 5.53 -11.37
N SER A 31 8.00 6.57 -10.94
CA SER A 31 9.45 6.64 -11.08
C SER A 31 10.10 7.47 -9.99
N MET A 32 11.32 7.09 -9.63
CA MET A 32 12.21 7.97 -8.90
C MET A 32 12.68 9.08 -9.84
N ARG A 33 12.65 10.32 -9.36
CA ARG A 33 13.11 11.46 -10.13
C ARG A 33 14.63 11.59 -10.02
N GLU A 34 15.27 11.94 -11.14
CA GLU A 34 16.70 12.24 -11.11
C GLU A 34 16.93 13.51 -10.28
N HIS A 35 17.66 13.34 -9.18
CA HIS A 35 17.96 14.40 -8.21
C HIS A 35 19.36 14.96 -8.43
N ARG A 36 20.22 14.28 -9.21
CA ARG A 36 21.56 14.75 -9.54
C ARG A 36 21.50 15.68 -10.74
N TYR A 37 21.79 16.96 -10.51
CA TYR A 37 21.74 18.02 -11.53
C TYR A 37 22.51 17.66 -12.81
N ASN A 38 23.77 17.22 -12.67
CA ASN A 38 24.64 16.96 -13.82
C ASN A 38 24.13 15.81 -14.71
N GLU A 39 23.61 14.75 -14.10
CA GLU A 39 23.06 13.60 -14.84
C GLU A 39 21.76 13.96 -15.55
N LEU A 40 20.89 14.74 -14.89
CA LEU A 40 19.67 15.26 -15.50
C LEU A 40 19.98 16.16 -16.71
N VAL A 41 20.92 17.10 -16.59
CA VAL A 41 21.32 17.98 -17.70
C VAL A 41 21.95 17.18 -18.84
N ALA A 42 22.78 16.19 -18.54
CA ALA A 42 23.36 15.31 -19.57
C ALA A 42 22.27 14.56 -20.34
N GLU A 43 21.27 14.03 -19.64
CA GLU A 43 20.14 13.31 -20.25
C GLU A 43 19.24 14.24 -21.08
N MET A 44 18.99 15.46 -20.60
CA MET A 44 18.24 16.49 -21.34
C MET A 44 18.95 16.88 -22.64
N LYS A 45 20.28 17.10 -22.59
CA LYS A 45 21.11 17.34 -23.79
C LYS A 45 21.04 16.18 -24.76
N ARG A 46 21.16 14.94 -24.25
CA ARG A 46 21.08 13.71 -25.06
C ARG A 46 19.75 13.57 -25.79
N ARG A 47 18.66 14.03 -25.18
CA ARG A 47 17.30 14.03 -25.75
C ARG A 47 16.95 15.29 -26.52
N ASN A 48 17.89 16.21 -26.71
CA ASN A 48 17.69 17.47 -27.41
C ASN A 48 16.53 18.31 -26.82
N MET A 49 16.46 18.36 -25.48
CA MET A 49 15.51 19.20 -24.75
C MET A 49 16.07 20.61 -24.54
N ASP A 50 15.20 21.61 -24.52
CA ASP A 50 15.58 22.98 -24.17
C ASP A 50 15.88 23.07 -22.67
N ILE A 51 17.10 23.49 -22.35
CA ILE A 51 17.59 23.60 -20.97
C ILE A 51 17.19 24.93 -20.37
N GLU A 52 17.16 25.99 -21.17
CA GLU A 52 16.86 27.35 -20.70
C GLU A 52 15.40 27.45 -20.28
N GLU A 53 14.49 26.85 -21.05
CA GLU A 53 13.06 26.79 -20.69
C GLU A 53 12.82 25.97 -19.41
N MET A 54 13.71 25.01 -19.12
CA MET A 54 13.61 24.10 -17.98
C MET A 54 14.47 24.52 -16.78
N ASP A 55 15.07 25.72 -16.81
CA ASP A 55 15.93 26.22 -15.73
C ASP A 55 15.19 26.23 -14.38
N TRP A 56 13.91 26.58 -14.37
CA TRP A 56 13.06 26.52 -13.17
C TRP A 56 13.00 25.11 -12.59
N TYR A 57 12.93 24.07 -13.41
CA TYR A 57 12.88 22.67 -12.98
C TYR A 57 14.25 22.21 -12.49
N LEU A 58 15.32 22.59 -13.18
CA LEU A 58 16.69 22.29 -12.81
C LEU A 58 17.10 22.96 -11.49
N SER A 59 16.57 24.15 -11.21
CA SER A 59 16.84 24.89 -9.97
C SER A 59 16.46 24.10 -8.71
N THR A 60 15.42 23.26 -8.79
CA THR A 60 14.99 22.37 -7.69
C THR A 60 16.04 21.31 -7.33
N ARG A 61 17.06 21.09 -8.18
CA ARG A 61 18.17 20.17 -7.93
C ARG A 61 19.39 20.84 -7.32
N LEU A 62 19.46 22.17 -7.35
CA LEU A 62 20.62 22.94 -6.87
C LEU A 62 20.57 23.22 -5.36
N ASN A 63 19.38 23.40 -4.79
CA ASN A 63 19.20 23.82 -3.40
C ASN A 63 18.63 22.70 -2.52
N GLY A 64 19.46 21.72 -2.17
CA GLY A 64 19.07 20.66 -1.22
C GLY A 64 18.16 19.59 -1.83
N SER A 65 18.45 19.15 -3.06
CA SER A 65 17.72 18.05 -3.67
C SER A 65 17.86 16.76 -2.88
N VAL A 66 16.75 16.07 -2.66
CA VAL A 66 16.70 14.76 -2.02
C VAL A 66 16.19 13.73 -3.02
N PRO A 67 16.55 12.44 -2.89
CA PRO A 67 15.89 11.38 -3.64
C PRO A 67 14.38 11.44 -3.39
N HIS A 68 13.61 11.64 -4.45
CA HIS A 68 12.15 11.75 -4.40
C HIS A 68 11.52 10.96 -5.54
N GLU A 69 10.33 10.45 -5.30
CA GLU A 69 9.57 9.62 -6.21
C GLU A 69 8.17 10.17 -6.36
N ASN A 70 7.59 9.97 -7.55
CA ASN A 70 6.20 10.30 -7.81
C ASN A 70 5.58 9.14 -8.56
N TYR A 71 4.28 8.95 -8.35
CA TYR A 71 3.47 8.00 -9.11
C TYR A 71 2.21 8.69 -9.61
N SER A 72 1.60 8.10 -10.62
CA SER A 72 0.33 8.54 -11.18
C SER A 72 -0.63 7.36 -11.23
N ILE A 73 -1.88 7.61 -10.85
CA ILE A 73 -2.95 6.62 -10.90
C ILE A 73 -3.80 6.92 -12.13
N ASN A 74 -4.06 5.90 -12.95
CA ASN A 74 -4.97 6.03 -14.07
C ASN A 74 -6.43 5.85 -13.58
N THR A 75 -7.05 6.93 -13.11
CA THR A 75 -8.42 6.92 -12.58
C THR A 75 -9.47 6.58 -13.64
N ALA A 76 -9.22 6.91 -14.92
CA ALA A 76 -10.12 6.53 -16.01
C ALA A 76 -10.26 5.02 -16.15
N LYS A 77 -9.20 4.24 -15.86
CA LYS A 77 -9.29 2.78 -15.81
C LYS A 77 -10.06 2.26 -14.59
N MET A 78 -10.10 3.01 -13.49
CA MET A 78 -10.93 2.65 -12.33
C MET A 78 -12.43 2.83 -12.64
N ASP A 79 -12.78 3.85 -13.43
CA ASP A 79 -14.17 4.15 -13.79
C ASP A 79 -14.68 3.29 -14.97
N GLN A 80 -13.76 2.75 -15.79
CA GLN A 80 -14.06 1.88 -16.93
C GLN A 80 -14.01 0.38 -16.60
N LEU A 81 -14.40 -0.01 -15.39
CA LEU A 81 -14.58 -1.44 -15.11
C LEU A 81 -15.76 -1.95 -15.94
N ASN A 82 -15.47 -2.84 -16.89
CA ASN A 82 -16.51 -3.54 -17.63
C ASN A 82 -17.35 -4.39 -16.64
N VAL A 83 -18.63 -4.64 -16.91
CA VAL A 83 -19.53 -5.37 -15.99
C VAL A 83 -18.94 -6.73 -15.58
N LYS A 84 -18.20 -7.37 -16.49
CA LYS A 84 -17.46 -8.62 -16.23
C LYS A 84 -16.28 -8.44 -15.27
N GLU A 85 -15.54 -7.34 -15.37
CA GLU A 85 -14.42 -7.01 -14.48
C GLU A 85 -14.91 -6.55 -13.11
N GLN A 86 -16.07 -5.88 -13.01
CA GLN A 86 -16.72 -5.61 -11.73
C GLN A 86 -17.12 -6.90 -11.01
N GLN A 87 -17.61 -7.91 -11.74
CA GLN A 87 -17.94 -9.23 -11.17
C GLN A 87 -16.69 -9.96 -10.67
N GLU A 88 -15.60 -9.96 -11.45
CA GLU A 88 -14.32 -10.53 -11.01
C GLU A 88 -13.74 -9.75 -9.81
N PHE A 89 -13.83 -8.42 -9.82
CA PHE A 89 -13.44 -7.57 -8.70
C PHE A 89 -14.27 -7.87 -7.46
N GLN A 90 -15.58 -8.07 -7.60
CA GLN A 90 -16.45 -8.43 -6.49
C GLN A 90 -16.10 -9.81 -5.90
N GLN A 91 -15.78 -10.80 -6.74
CA GLN A 91 -15.26 -12.09 -6.28
C GLN A 91 -13.92 -11.94 -5.55
N ILE A 92 -13.01 -11.08 -6.04
CA ILE A 92 -11.74 -10.80 -5.38
C ILE A 92 -11.97 -10.10 -4.04
N VAL A 93 -12.87 -9.12 -3.97
CA VAL A 93 -13.24 -8.42 -2.73
C VAL A 93 -13.83 -9.39 -1.72
N GLU A 94 -14.73 -10.27 -2.14
CA GLU A 94 -15.32 -11.32 -1.29
C GLU A 94 -14.25 -12.30 -0.78
N GLN A 95 -13.34 -12.75 -1.65
CA GLN A 95 -12.21 -13.60 -1.24
C GLN A 95 -11.26 -12.89 -0.26
N LYS A 96 -11.01 -11.60 -0.45
CA LYS A 96 -10.18 -10.80 0.46
C LYS A 96 -10.87 -10.58 1.80
N GLN A 97 -12.16 -10.26 1.80
CA GLN A 97 -12.97 -10.17 3.02
C GLN A 97 -12.93 -11.49 3.80
N MET A 98 -13.09 -12.63 3.12
CA MET A 98 -13.02 -13.94 3.75
C MET A 98 -11.61 -14.23 4.32
N LYS A 99 -10.54 -13.87 3.59
CA LYS A 99 -9.17 -14.05 4.04
C LYS A 99 -8.84 -13.19 5.26
N ASP A 100 -9.28 -11.93 5.26
CA ASP A 100 -9.06 -11.01 6.37
C ASP A 100 -9.88 -11.41 7.60
N PHE A 101 -11.09 -11.94 7.40
CA PHE A 101 -11.87 -12.55 8.47
C PHE A 101 -11.16 -13.76 9.09
N MET A 102 -10.61 -14.67 8.26
CA MET A 102 -9.86 -15.82 8.76
C MET A 102 -8.59 -15.41 9.53
N ARG A 103 -7.92 -14.34 9.09
CA ARG A 103 -6.78 -13.76 9.82
C ARG A 103 -7.19 -13.16 11.16
N LEU A 104 -8.30 -12.41 11.18
CA LEU A 104 -8.85 -11.84 12.40
C LEU A 104 -9.19 -12.94 13.41
N TYR A 105 -9.85 -14.00 12.95
CA TYR A 105 -10.20 -15.15 13.78
C TYR A 105 -8.97 -15.89 14.31
N SER A 106 -7.98 -16.16 13.46
CA SER A 106 -6.73 -16.81 13.87
C SER A 106 -5.98 -15.98 14.92
N ASN A 107 -5.89 -14.67 14.74
CA ASN A 107 -5.26 -13.78 15.71
C ASN A 107 -6.04 -13.72 17.03
N LEU A 108 -7.38 -13.69 16.96
CA LEU A 108 -8.24 -13.72 18.14
C LEU A 108 -7.99 -14.98 18.97
N VAL A 109 -8.01 -16.16 18.31
CA VAL A 109 -7.80 -17.44 19.00
C VAL A 109 -6.41 -17.51 19.61
N SER A 110 -5.35 -17.17 18.87
CA SER A 110 -3.97 -17.19 19.40
C SER A 110 -3.85 -16.30 20.63
N ARG A 111 -4.35 -15.07 20.54
CA ARG A 111 -4.25 -14.09 21.62
C ARG A 111 -5.02 -14.51 22.87
N CYS A 112 -6.27 -14.94 22.71
CA CYS A 112 -7.05 -15.38 23.87
C CYS A 112 -6.54 -16.68 24.46
N PHE A 113 -5.91 -17.55 23.67
CA PHE A 113 -5.21 -18.72 24.18
C PHE A 113 -4.00 -18.33 25.03
N GLU A 114 -3.09 -17.51 24.48
CA GLU A 114 -1.87 -17.04 25.18
C GLU A 114 -2.19 -16.24 26.46
N ASP A 115 -3.21 -15.39 26.44
CA ASP A 115 -3.55 -14.53 27.58
C ASP A 115 -4.32 -15.29 28.67
N CYS A 116 -5.19 -16.24 28.30
CA CYS A 116 -6.15 -16.84 29.24
C CYS A 116 -5.85 -18.29 29.62
N VAL A 117 -5.22 -19.09 28.76
CA VAL A 117 -5.00 -20.52 29.01
C VAL A 117 -3.59 -20.73 29.55
N ASN A 118 -3.49 -20.85 30.86
CA ASN A 118 -2.20 -20.93 31.57
C ASN A 118 -2.07 -22.21 32.38
N ASP A 119 -3.13 -23.00 32.51
CA ASP A 119 -3.13 -24.27 33.24
C ASP A 119 -3.10 -25.44 32.25
N PHE A 120 -2.02 -26.22 32.28
CA PHE A 120 -1.80 -27.38 31.39
C PHE A 120 -1.95 -28.71 32.14
N THR A 121 -2.63 -28.72 33.30
CA THR A 121 -2.86 -29.94 34.09
C THR A 121 -3.99 -30.81 33.56
N SER A 122 -4.85 -30.28 32.68
CA SER A 122 -5.99 -31.01 32.12
C SER A 122 -6.24 -30.66 30.65
N ALA A 123 -6.86 -31.58 29.91
CA ALA A 123 -7.27 -31.33 28.52
C ALA A 123 -8.53 -30.47 28.39
N ASN A 124 -9.19 -30.14 29.51
CA ASN A 124 -10.41 -29.34 29.55
C ASN A 124 -10.13 -27.96 30.13
N LEU A 125 -10.82 -26.94 29.61
CA LEU A 125 -10.76 -25.59 30.15
C LEU A 125 -11.39 -25.52 31.54
N THR A 126 -10.74 -24.82 32.45
CA THR A 126 -11.34 -24.48 33.74
C THR A 126 -12.41 -23.39 33.59
N THR A 127 -13.30 -23.27 34.56
CA THR A 127 -14.33 -22.21 34.58
C THR A 127 -13.72 -20.80 34.54
N LYS A 128 -12.53 -20.62 35.14
CA LYS A 128 -11.81 -19.35 35.12
C LYS A 128 -11.27 -19.02 33.72
N GLU A 129 -10.65 -19.98 33.05
CA GLU A 129 -10.12 -19.80 31.70
C GLU A 129 -11.24 -19.56 30.70
N SER A 130 -12.33 -20.34 30.77
CA SER A 130 -13.51 -20.12 29.91
C SER A 130 -14.11 -18.73 30.12
N GLY A 131 -14.24 -18.26 31.37
CA GLY A 131 -14.68 -16.90 31.66
C GLY A 131 -13.73 -15.82 31.14
N CYS A 132 -12.43 -16.06 31.14
CA CYS A 132 -11.43 -15.17 30.56
C CYS A 132 -11.53 -15.12 29.03
N ILE A 133 -11.60 -16.27 28.36
CA ILE A 133 -11.70 -16.38 26.89
C ILE A 133 -12.93 -15.64 26.37
N SER A 134 -14.08 -15.78 27.03
CA SER A 134 -15.30 -15.06 26.66
C SER A 134 -15.14 -13.53 26.75
N LYS A 135 -14.48 -13.03 27.79
CA LYS A 135 -14.20 -11.59 27.94
C LYS A 135 -13.16 -11.11 26.94
N CYS A 136 -12.13 -11.92 26.68
CA CYS A 136 -11.08 -11.64 25.72
C CYS A 136 -11.66 -11.49 24.32
N SER A 137 -12.50 -12.43 23.87
CA SER A 137 -13.10 -12.41 22.55
C SER A 137 -14.04 -11.23 22.36
N GLU A 138 -14.90 -10.96 23.34
CA GLU A 138 -15.80 -9.81 23.31
C GLU A 138 -15.02 -8.48 23.24
N LYS A 139 -13.97 -8.35 24.04
CA LYS A 139 -13.14 -7.14 24.08
C LYS A 139 -12.37 -6.95 22.77
N PHE A 140 -11.84 -8.02 22.20
CA PHE A 140 -11.09 -7.98 20.94
C PHE A 140 -12.01 -7.60 19.77
N LEU A 141 -13.19 -8.20 19.67
CA LEU A 141 -14.16 -7.88 18.61
C LEU A 141 -14.63 -6.42 18.69
N LYS A 142 -15.00 -5.94 19.89
CA LYS A 142 -15.38 -4.53 20.11
C LYS A 142 -14.24 -3.57 19.79
N HIS A 143 -13.00 -3.95 20.12
CA HIS A 143 -11.83 -3.16 19.76
C HIS A 143 -11.62 -3.12 18.25
N SER A 144 -11.69 -4.26 17.57
CA SER A 144 -11.52 -4.37 16.12
C SER A 144 -12.58 -3.54 15.37
N GLU A 145 -13.84 -3.60 15.79
CA GLU A 145 -14.93 -2.80 15.22
C GLU A 145 -14.68 -1.30 15.39
N ARG A 146 -14.28 -0.88 16.60
CA ARG A 146 -13.98 0.52 16.89
C ARG A 146 -12.80 1.04 16.06
N VAL A 147 -11.74 0.25 15.93
CA VAL A 147 -10.58 0.60 15.08
C VAL A 147 -11.01 0.71 13.62
N GLY A 148 -11.85 -0.21 13.14
CA GLY A 148 -12.43 -0.16 11.80
C GLY A 148 -13.22 1.12 11.54
N GLN A 149 -14.10 1.52 12.45
CA GLN A 149 -14.85 2.79 12.36
C GLN A 149 -13.91 4.01 12.30
N ARG A 150 -12.89 4.05 13.17
CA ARG A 150 -11.91 5.15 13.17
C ARG A 150 -11.10 5.21 11.86
N PHE A 151 -10.74 4.05 11.31
CA PHE A 151 -10.05 3.99 10.04
C PHE A 151 -10.90 4.54 8.89
N GLN A 152 -12.19 4.18 8.84
CA GLN A 152 -13.13 4.71 7.85
C GLN A 152 -13.28 6.24 7.97
N GLU A 153 -13.41 6.77 9.18
CA GLU A 153 -13.47 8.22 9.42
C GLU A 153 -12.21 8.94 8.92
N GLN A 154 -11.02 8.42 9.23
CA GLN A 154 -9.76 9.02 8.78
C GLN A 154 -9.60 8.96 7.26
N ASN A 155 -10.01 7.86 6.64
CA ASN A 155 -9.94 7.72 5.18
C ASN A 155 -10.92 8.69 4.48
N ALA A 156 -12.12 8.90 5.05
CA ALA A 156 -13.07 9.89 4.55
C ALA A 156 -12.52 11.33 4.66
N LEU A 157 -11.85 11.66 5.76
CA LEU A 157 -11.20 12.96 5.93
C LEU A 157 -10.05 13.17 4.93
N LEU A 158 -9.24 12.13 4.69
CA LEU A 158 -8.17 12.18 3.69
C LEU A 158 -8.73 12.48 2.29
N MET A 159 -9.83 11.82 1.91
CA MET A 159 -10.51 12.07 0.64
C MET A 159 -11.07 13.50 0.53
N GLN A 160 -11.65 14.04 1.60
CA GLN A 160 -12.12 15.43 1.63
C GLN A 160 -10.97 16.45 1.49
N ASN A 161 -9.81 16.17 2.07
CA ASN A 161 -8.65 17.04 1.97
C ASN A 161 -8.04 17.04 0.56
N LEU A 162 -8.07 15.90 -0.14
CA LEU A 162 -7.64 15.79 -1.53
C LEU A 162 -8.56 16.55 -2.50
N GLN A 163 -9.87 16.66 -2.20
CA GLN A 163 -10.82 17.42 -3.02
C GLN A 163 -10.74 18.94 -2.84
N LYS A 164 -10.02 19.42 -1.81
CA LYS A 164 -9.83 20.85 -1.52
C LYS A 164 -8.51 21.41 -2.06
N GLN A 165 -7.69 20.58 -2.69
CA GLN A 165 -6.51 20.98 -3.47
C GLN A 165 -6.85 21.00 -4.95
#